data_AF-A0A5J6QJC5-F1
#
_entry.id   AF-A0A5J6QJC5-F1
#
_cell.length_a   1.000
_cell.length_b   1.000
_cell.length_c   1.000
_cell.angle_alpha   90.00
_cell.angle_beta   90.00
_cell.angle_gamma   90.00
#
_symmetry.space_group_name_H-M   'P 1'
#
loop_
_entity.id
_entity.type
_entity.pdbx_description
1 polymer ?
#
loop_
_entity_poly.entity_id
_entity_poly.type
_entity_poly.pdbx_seq_one_letter_code
_entity_poly.pdbx_strand_id
1 'polypeptide(L)'
;MAGQGFLARVGGITKQILGIQVSAGAADAGKIPALDATGRFDLSMLPVGVGVQTKPVTASEALDAGNYVNLWDNAGTLNARKADNSNNRPADGFVLAAVANAATATVYPLDAPNTALSSLAVGIRYYLGTAGGVISTPLDAVAQAGTGKIDQCLGKSTSATEILTTDDGYVVL
;
A
#
# COMPACT_ATOMS: atom_id res chain seq x y z
N MET A 1 17.89 -3.10 16.47
CA MET A 1 18.40 -3.94 17.59
C MET A 1 19.57 -4.75 17.04
N ALA A 2 20.59 -5.14 17.81
CA ALA A 2 21.59 -6.03 17.22
C ALA A 2 20.93 -7.40 16.95
N GLY A 3 21.20 -8.02 15.80
CA GLY A 3 20.73 -9.38 15.54
C GLY A 3 21.31 -10.36 16.56
N GLN A 4 20.72 -11.55 16.67
CA GLN A 4 21.23 -12.58 17.57
C GLN A 4 22.68 -12.97 17.22
N GLY A 5 23.41 -13.42 18.23
CA GLY A 5 24.79 -13.86 18.08
C GLY A 5 24.89 -15.34 17.72
N PHE A 6 25.74 -15.66 16.75
CA PHE A 6 26.03 -17.01 16.27
C PHE A 6 27.52 -17.32 16.43
N LEU A 7 27.86 -18.57 16.74
CA LEU A 7 29.25 -19.02 16.78
C LEU A 7 29.72 -19.36 15.36
N ALA A 8 30.85 -18.79 14.94
CA ALA A 8 31.47 -19.04 13.65
C ALA A 8 32.98 -19.28 13.81
N ARG A 9 33.55 -20.03 12.87
CA ARG A 9 34.99 -20.27 12.79
C ARG A 9 35.64 -19.18 11.93
N VAL A 10 36.34 -18.24 12.55
CA VAL A 10 36.97 -17.11 11.84
C VAL A 10 38.49 -17.20 12.03
N GLY A 11 39.22 -17.40 10.94
CA GLY A 11 40.68 -17.53 10.97
C GLY A 11 41.18 -18.66 11.87
N GLY A 12 40.43 -19.77 11.93
CA GLY A 12 40.82 -20.87 12.81
C GLY A 12 40.65 -20.56 14.30
N ILE A 13 39.72 -19.68 14.69
CA ILE A 13 39.28 -19.50 16.08
C ILE A 13 37.75 -19.44 16.14
N THR A 14 37.13 -20.03 17.16
CA THR A 14 35.67 -19.88 17.38
C THR A 14 35.41 -18.45 17.87
N LYS A 15 34.61 -17.70 17.13
CA LYS A 15 34.22 -16.33 17.46
C LYS A 15 32.69 -16.19 17.42
N GLN A 16 32.16 -15.27 18.19
CA GLN A 16 30.76 -14.86 18.07
C GLN A 16 30.66 -13.79 16.98
N ILE A 17 29.71 -13.96 16.07
CA ILE A 17 29.32 -12.98 15.06
C ILE A 17 27.85 -12.60 15.26
N LEU A 18 27.49 -11.35 14.96
CA LEU A 18 26.11 -10.88 15.09
C LEU A 18 25.42 -10.90 13.72
N GLY A 19 24.14 -11.28 13.72
CA GLY A 19 23.29 -11.06 12.55
C GLY A 19 23.05 -9.56 12.31
N ILE A 20 22.92 -9.18 11.04
CA ILE A 20 22.63 -7.80 10.64
C ILE A 20 21.15 -7.66 10.26
N GLN A 21 20.54 -6.53 10.61
CA GLN A 21 19.13 -6.25 10.30
C GLN A 21 18.95 -5.37 9.05
N VAL A 22 19.99 -4.62 8.66
CA VAL A 22 20.00 -3.73 7.48
C VAL A 22 21.28 -3.99 6.68
N SER A 23 21.17 -4.04 5.35
CA SER A 23 22.28 -4.29 4.44
C SER A 23 22.95 -2.98 4.00
N ALA A 24 24.27 -2.91 4.13
CA ALA A 24 25.15 -1.91 3.53
C ALA A 24 25.66 -2.36 2.15
N GLY A 25 24.99 -3.32 1.50
CA GLY A 25 25.36 -3.84 0.19
C GLY A 25 26.63 -4.70 0.23
N ALA A 26 27.59 -4.42 -0.64
CA ALA A 26 28.79 -5.25 -0.81
C ALA A 26 29.62 -5.42 0.48
N ALA A 27 29.58 -4.44 1.39
CA ALA A 27 30.29 -4.50 2.67
C ALA A 27 29.75 -5.59 3.63
N ASP A 28 28.55 -6.11 3.34
CA ASP A 28 27.86 -7.12 4.12
C ASP A 28 27.88 -8.51 3.48
N ALA A 29 28.65 -8.70 2.41
CA ALA A 29 28.81 -10.00 1.76
C ALA A 29 29.22 -11.10 2.77
N GLY A 30 28.45 -12.18 2.81
CA GLY A 30 28.69 -13.34 3.69
C GLY A 30 28.23 -13.17 5.15
N LYS A 31 27.60 -12.04 5.51
CA LYS A 31 27.01 -11.86 6.85
C LYS A 31 25.67 -12.60 6.98
N ILE A 32 25.26 -12.86 8.22
CA ILE A 32 24.00 -13.55 8.54
C ILE A 32 22.86 -12.52 8.59
N PRO A 33 21.80 -12.65 7.78
CA PRO A 33 20.61 -11.80 7.89
C PRO A 33 19.85 -12.09 9.19
N ALA A 34 19.29 -11.06 9.83
CA ALA A 34 18.42 -11.15 10.99
C ALA A 34 17.14 -10.35 10.78
N LEU A 35 16.05 -10.81 11.40
CA LEU A 35 14.76 -10.11 11.38
C LEU A 35 14.83 -8.85 12.25
N ASP A 36 14.06 -7.84 11.88
CA ASP A 36 13.86 -6.62 12.64
C ASP A 36 12.93 -6.82 13.86
N ALA A 37 12.59 -5.74 14.56
CA ALA A 37 11.68 -5.79 15.71
C ALA A 37 10.24 -6.22 15.35
N THR A 38 9.87 -6.18 14.06
CA THR A 38 8.57 -6.63 13.55
C THR A 38 8.59 -8.10 13.11
N GLY A 39 9.74 -8.77 13.22
CA GLY A 39 9.91 -10.15 12.78
C GLY A 39 10.01 -10.30 11.26
N ARG A 40 10.46 -9.26 10.55
CA ARG A 40 10.58 -9.26 9.08
C ARG A 40 12.00 -8.91 8.64
N PHE A 41 12.37 -9.31 7.43
CA PHE A 41 13.59 -8.81 6.80
C PHE A 41 13.39 -7.36 6.37
N ASP A 42 14.41 -6.52 6.60
CA ASP A 42 14.46 -5.18 6.02
C ASP A 42 14.54 -5.25 4.49
N LEU A 43 13.91 -4.30 3.79
CA LEU A 43 13.89 -4.31 2.32
C LEU A 43 15.29 -4.19 1.70
N SER A 44 16.26 -3.60 2.40
CA SER A 44 17.66 -3.53 1.92
C SER A 44 18.33 -4.90 1.80
N MET A 45 17.79 -5.94 2.45
CA MET A 45 18.28 -7.32 2.35
C MET A 45 17.78 -8.04 1.10
N LEU A 46 16.77 -7.48 0.42
CA LEU A 46 16.18 -8.07 -0.76
C LEU A 46 16.91 -7.61 -2.03
N PRO A 47 16.96 -8.43 -3.10
CA PRO A 47 17.50 -8.02 -4.38
C PRO A 47 16.77 -6.77 -4.92
N VAL A 48 17.47 -5.99 -5.75
CA VAL A 48 16.85 -4.88 -6.48
C VAL A 48 15.67 -5.38 -7.30
N GLY A 49 14.53 -4.68 -7.21
CA GLY A 49 13.28 -5.09 -7.87
C GLY A 49 12.41 -6.06 -7.07
N VAL A 50 12.86 -6.53 -5.90
CA VAL A 50 12.05 -7.30 -4.96
C VAL A 50 11.68 -6.41 -3.78
N GLY A 51 10.39 -6.14 -3.62
CA GLY A 51 9.86 -5.28 -2.57
C GLY A 51 8.36 -5.10 -2.74
N VAL A 52 7.75 -4.27 -1.90
CA VAL A 52 6.35 -3.90 -2.12
C VAL A 52 6.28 -3.09 -3.41
N GLN A 53 5.47 -3.53 -4.36
CA GLN A 53 5.22 -2.76 -5.56
C GLN A 53 4.59 -1.44 -5.14
N THR A 54 5.31 -0.34 -5.32
CA THR A 54 4.84 1.01 -5.02
C THR A 54 5.32 1.96 -6.10
N LYS A 55 4.57 3.02 -6.33
CA LYS A 55 4.92 4.09 -7.26
C LYS A 55 5.01 5.42 -6.50
N PRO A 56 6.16 6.11 -6.52
CA PRO A 56 6.24 7.47 -6.01
C PRO A 56 5.50 8.40 -6.97
N VAL A 57 4.48 9.12 -6.48
CA VAL A 57 3.68 10.04 -7.29
C VAL A 57 3.39 11.30 -6.48
N THR A 58 3.59 12.49 -7.05
CA THR A 58 3.28 13.75 -6.36
C THR A 58 1.78 13.90 -6.14
N ALA A 59 1.36 14.16 -4.91
CA ALA A 59 -0.03 14.40 -4.57
C ALA A 59 -0.46 15.81 -5.03
N SER A 60 -1.60 15.92 -5.71
CA SER A 60 -2.21 17.20 -6.11
C SER A 60 -3.21 17.74 -5.07
N GLU A 61 -3.44 16.99 -4.00
CA GLU A 61 -4.21 17.39 -2.83
C GLU A 61 -3.70 16.65 -1.58
N ALA A 62 -4.19 17.02 -0.40
CA ALA A 62 -3.88 16.28 0.82
C ALA A 62 -4.58 14.91 0.82
N LEU A 63 -3.82 13.85 1.09
CA LEU A 63 -4.30 12.48 1.20
C LEU A 63 -4.19 12.01 2.65
N ASP A 64 -5.22 11.31 3.11
CA ASP A 64 -5.24 10.69 4.43
C ASP A 64 -4.79 9.23 4.34
N ALA A 65 -4.27 8.69 5.44
CA ALA A 65 -3.90 7.26 5.49
C ALA A 65 -5.12 6.39 5.18
N GLY A 66 -4.93 5.38 4.33
CA GLY A 66 -5.98 4.48 3.87
C GLY A 66 -6.80 5.00 2.69
N ASN A 67 -6.60 6.23 2.24
CA ASN A 67 -7.30 6.74 1.07
C ASN A 67 -6.96 5.93 -0.19
N TYR A 68 -8.01 5.59 -0.92
CA TYR A 68 -7.89 5.18 -2.31
C TYR A 68 -7.62 6.41 -3.18
N VAL A 69 -6.72 6.23 -4.15
CA VAL A 69 -6.21 7.33 -4.99
C VAL A 69 -6.50 7.08 -6.46
N ASN A 70 -6.79 8.17 -7.15
CA ASN A 70 -6.84 8.23 -8.60
C ASN A 70 -5.51 8.79 -9.12
N LEU A 71 -4.89 8.08 -10.04
CA LEU A 71 -3.72 8.51 -10.79
C LEU A 71 -4.20 9.19 -12.07
N TRP A 72 -3.84 10.45 -12.25
CA TRP A 72 -4.37 11.26 -13.33
C TRP A 72 -3.30 12.09 -14.01
N ASP A 73 -3.53 12.41 -15.27
CA ASP A 73 -2.66 13.29 -16.03
C ASP A 73 -2.95 14.76 -15.69
N ASN A 74 -1.99 15.39 -15.03
CA ASN A 74 -2.00 16.81 -14.72
C ASN A 74 -1.04 17.54 -15.67
N ALA A 75 -1.56 17.90 -16.84
CA ALA A 75 -0.81 18.61 -17.87
C ALA A 75 0.51 17.94 -18.28
N GLY A 76 0.48 16.61 -18.49
CA GLY A 76 1.64 15.79 -18.87
C GLY A 76 2.42 15.20 -17.68
N THR A 77 2.04 15.52 -16.44
CA THR A 77 2.66 14.97 -15.23
C THR A 77 1.67 14.08 -14.51
N LEU A 78 2.06 12.85 -14.21
CA LEU A 78 1.24 11.96 -13.41
C LEU A 78 1.16 12.47 -11.96
N ASN A 79 -0.04 12.76 -11.49
CA ASN A 79 -0.30 13.16 -10.11
C ASN A 79 -1.29 12.20 -9.44
N ALA A 80 -1.24 12.15 -8.11
CA ALA A 80 -2.16 11.39 -7.28
C ALA A 80 -3.17 12.33 -6.62
N ARG A 81 -4.44 11.93 -6.61
CA ARG A 81 -5.54 12.64 -5.93
C ARG A 81 -6.50 11.64 -5.29
N LYS A 82 -7.45 12.09 -4.48
CA LYS A 82 -8.47 11.22 -3.89
C LYS A 82 -9.33 10.59 -5.01
N ALA A 83 -9.46 9.27 -4.99
CA ALA A 83 -10.45 8.57 -5.79
C ALA A 83 -11.85 8.91 -5.29
N ASP A 84 -12.82 9.03 -6.19
CA ASP A 84 -14.16 9.46 -5.82
C ASP A 84 -15.18 9.02 -6.87
N ASN A 85 -16.17 8.26 -6.40
CA ASN A 85 -17.20 7.69 -7.25
C ASN A 85 -18.13 8.73 -7.88
N SER A 86 -18.19 9.97 -7.37
CA SER A 86 -19.16 10.98 -7.78
C SER A 86 -18.65 11.99 -8.81
N ASN A 87 -17.36 11.93 -9.15
CA ASN A 87 -16.72 12.87 -10.06
C ASN A 87 -15.76 12.21 -11.05
N ASN A 88 -16.05 10.94 -11.37
CA ASN A 88 -15.38 10.16 -12.40
C ASN A 88 -13.87 9.91 -12.13
N ARG A 89 -13.52 9.67 -10.86
CA ARG A 89 -12.16 9.38 -10.40
C ARG A 89 -12.08 7.94 -9.86
N PRO A 90 -11.91 6.92 -10.73
CA PRO A 90 -11.76 5.54 -10.26
C PRO A 90 -10.51 5.41 -9.37
N ALA A 91 -10.50 4.41 -8.50
CA ALA A 91 -9.33 4.06 -7.73
C ALA A 91 -8.35 3.29 -8.61
N ASP A 92 -7.11 3.76 -8.66
CA ASP A 92 -5.98 3.09 -9.32
C ASP A 92 -4.99 2.51 -8.29
N GLY A 93 -5.19 2.82 -7.02
CA GLY A 93 -4.34 2.39 -5.91
C GLY A 93 -4.75 2.99 -4.57
N PHE A 94 -3.88 2.92 -3.58
CA PHE A 94 -4.11 3.49 -2.24
C PHE A 94 -2.83 3.97 -1.57
N VAL A 95 -2.95 4.73 -0.48
CA VAL A 95 -1.84 5.16 0.37
C VAL A 95 -2.00 4.62 1.80
N LEU A 96 -0.89 4.21 2.43
CA LEU A 96 -0.90 3.72 3.83
C LEU A 96 -0.54 4.79 4.87
N ALA A 97 -0.12 5.97 4.42
CA ALA A 97 0.25 7.10 5.27
C ALA A 97 -0.36 8.39 4.72
N ALA A 98 -0.57 9.38 5.59
CA ALA A 98 -1.01 10.69 5.17
C ALA A 98 0.07 11.40 4.34
N VAL A 99 -0.36 12.14 3.31
CA VAL A 99 0.52 12.86 2.37
C VAL A 99 0.01 14.28 2.23
N ALA A 100 0.88 15.26 2.48
CA ALA A 100 0.55 16.66 2.26
C ALA A 100 0.41 16.97 0.76
N ASN A 101 -0.36 18.01 0.44
CA ASN A 101 -0.41 18.50 -0.93
C ASN A 101 1.00 18.84 -1.46
N ALA A 102 1.27 18.51 -2.72
CA ALA A 102 2.55 18.64 -3.40
C ALA A 102 3.70 17.77 -2.84
N ALA A 103 3.46 16.95 -1.81
CA ALA A 103 4.43 15.95 -1.36
C ALA A 103 4.36 14.67 -2.21
N THR A 104 5.43 13.87 -2.18
CA THR A 104 5.47 12.57 -2.87
C THR A 104 4.70 11.52 -2.07
N ALA A 105 3.64 10.97 -2.65
CA ALA A 105 2.91 9.84 -2.13
C ALA A 105 3.57 8.52 -2.52
N THR A 106 3.59 7.57 -1.59
CA THR A 106 3.90 6.16 -1.88
C THR A 106 2.59 5.46 -2.23
N VAL A 107 2.30 5.33 -3.52
CA VAL A 107 1.06 4.70 -4.00
C VAL A 107 1.26 3.20 -4.14
N TYR A 108 0.41 2.42 -3.47
CA TYR A 108 0.33 0.98 -3.57
C TYR A 108 -0.70 0.61 -4.64
N PRO A 109 -0.44 -0.37 -5.52
CA PRO A 109 -1.40 -0.82 -6.52
C PRO A 109 -2.57 -1.54 -5.84
N LEU A 110 -3.67 -1.70 -6.58
CA LEU A 110 -4.69 -2.69 -6.25
C LEU A 110 -4.11 -4.11 -6.33
N ASP A 111 -4.84 -5.11 -5.83
CA ASP A 111 -4.35 -6.47 -5.51
C ASP A 111 -3.35 -6.55 -4.34
N ALA A 112 -3.25 -5.47 -3.55
CA ALA A 112 -2.49 -5.42 -2.30
C ALA A 112 -3.40 -5.13 -1.09
N PRO A 113 -3.02 -5.54 0.15
CA PRO A 113 -3.83 -5.23 1.32
C PRO A 113 -3.72 -3.75 1.72
N ASN A 114 -4.84 -3.04 1.74
CA ASN A 114 -4.93 -1.71 2.34
C ASN A 114 -5.25 -1.86 3.84
N THR A 115 -4.23 -1.68 4.67
CA THR A 115 -4.27 -1.92 6.13
C THR A 115 -4.50 -0.66 6.97
N ALA A 116 -4.64 0.50 6.31
CA ALA A 116 -4.77 1.80 6.97
C ALA A 116 -6.24 2.27 7.06
N LEU A 117 -7.17 1.33 7.15
CA LEU A 117 -8.60 1.60 7.26
C LEU A 117 -9.10 1.42 8.70
N SER A 118 -10.37 1.76 8.95
CA SER A 118 -10.98 1.58 10.26
C SER A 118 -12.47 1.28 10.13
N SER A 119 -13.03 0.74 11.22
CA SER A 119 -14.48 0.50 11.37
C SER A 119 -15.11 -0.34 10.26
N LEU A 120 -14.33 -1.26 9.67
CA LEU A 120 -14.84 -2.19 8.66
C LEU A 120 -15.57 -3.36 9.33
N ALA A 121 -16.65 -3.82 8.70
CA ALA A 121 -17.31 -5.08 9.03
C ALA A 121 -16.61 -6.22 8.30
N VAL A 122 -16.02 -7.14 9.04
CA VAL A 122 -15.20 -8.23 8.51
C VAL A 122 -16.01 -9.13 7.56
N GLY A 123 -15.41 -9.49 6.43
CA GLY A 123 -15.99 -10.39 5.44
C GLY A 123 -16.96 -9.72 4.47
N ILE A 124 -17.10 -8.40 4.52
CA ILE A 124 -17.91 -7.61 3.59
C ILE A 124 -17.07 -7.12 2.41
N ARG A 125 -17.69 -7.07 1.22
CA ARG A 125 -17.13 -6.38 0.04
C ARG A 125 -17.37 -4.89 0.17
N TYR A 126 -16.34 -4.14 -0.13
CA TYR A 126 -16.38 -2.68 -0.11
C TYR A 126 -16.19 -2.14 -1.52
N TYR A 127 -16.85 -1.03 -1.78
CA TYR A 127 -16.90 -0.35 -3.06
C TYR A 127 -16.35 1.08 -2.90
N LEU A 128 -15.91 1.68 -4.00
CA LEU A 128 -15.40 3.04 -4.00
C LEU A 128 -16.47 4.02 -3.48
N GLY A 129 -16.10 4.78 -2.46
CA GLY A 129 -16.87 5.89 -1.94
C GLY A 129 -16.43 7.23 -2.52
N THR A 130 -16.74 8.29 -1.80
CA THR A 130 -16.26 9.65 -2.10
C THR A 130 -14.97 9.96 -1.34
N ALA A 131 -14.21 10.95 -1.79
CA ALA A 131 -13.04 11.49 -1.08
C ALA A 131 -12.00 10.43 -0.62
N GLY A 132 -11.77 9.40 -1.42
CA GLY A 132 -10.83 8.31 -1.17
C GLY A 132 -11.35 7.25 -0.18
N GLY A 133 -12.61 7.35 0.22
CA GLY A 133 -13.25 6.43 1.16
C GLY A 133 -13.90 5.21 0.50
N VAL A 134 -14.60 4.43 1.32
CA VAL A 134 -15.30 3.21 0.91
C VAL A 134 -16.76 3.22 1.35
N ILE A 135 -17.60 2.48 0.64
CA ILE A 135 -18.98 2.17 1.02
C ILE A 135 -19.18 0.65 1.04
N SER A 136 -20.09 0.16 1.87
CA SER A 136 -20.37 -1.29 2.02
C SER A 136 -21.55 -1.77 1.16
N THR A 137 -22.20 -0.86 0.43
CA THR A 137 -23.34 -1.16 -0.43
C THR A 137 -22.97 -0.73 -1.85
N PRO A 138 -23.05 -1.64 -2.85
CA PRO A 138 -22.78 -1.28 -4.24
C PRO A 138 -23.76 -0.21 -4.72
N LEU A 139 -23.33 0.61 -5.67
CA LEU A 139 -24.23 1.55 -6.33
C LEU A 139 -25.07 0.81 -7.40
N ASP A 140 -26.30 1.27 -7.60
CA ASP A 140 -27.25 0.69 -8.54
C ASP A 140 -27.65 1.74 -9.59
N ALA A 141 -27.57 1.37 -10.87
CA ALA A 141 -27.94 2.24 -12.01
C ALA A 141 -29.43 2.62 -12.01
N VAL A 142 -30.29 1.81 -11.39
CA VAL A 142 -31.73 2.10 -11.32
C VAL A 142 -32.05 3.07 -10.17
N ALA A 143 -31.14 3.22 -9.21
CA ALA A 143 -31.29 4.20 -8.15
C ALA A 143 -30.81 5.57 -8.62
N GLN A 144 -31.65 6.60 -8.46
CA GLN A 144 -31.31 7.99 -8.84
C GLN A 144 -30.04 8.52 -8.16
N ALA A 145 -29.66 7.95 -7.01
CA ALA A 145 -28.44 8.30 -6.30
C ALA A 145 -27.15 7.74 -6.96
N GLY A 146 -27.28 6.77 -7.89
CA GLY A 146 -26.20 6.10 -8.59
C GLY A 146 -25.90 6.68 -9.97
N THR A 147 -26.84 7.36 -10.63
CA THR A 147 -26.65 7.92 -11.98
C THR A 147 -25.43 8.84 -12.08
N GLY A 148 -24.57 8.58 -13.05
CA GLY A 148 -23.33 9.32 -13.30
C GLY A 148 -22.20 9.00 -12.34
N LYS A 149 -22.36 7.98 -11.48
CA LYS A 149 -21.33 7.57 -10.52
C LYS A 149 -20.61 6.30 -10.96
N ILE A 150 -19.43 6.10 -10.41
CA ILE A 150 -18.62 4.90 -10.57
C ILE A 150 -19.00 3.86 -9.51
N ASP A 151 -19.47 2.69 -9.93
CA ASP A 151 -19.47 1.49 -9.08
C ASP A 151 -18.18 0.70 -9.33
N GLN A 152 -17.30 0.69 -8.34
CA GLN A 152 -16.04 -0.04 -8.38
C GLN A 152 -15.91 -0.87 -7.12
N CYS A 153 -15.83 -2.20 -7.26
CA CYS A 153 -15.49 -3.08 -6.15
C CYS A 153 -14.01 -2.89 -5.83
N LEU A 154 -13.70 -2.55 -4.58
CA LEU A 154 -12.32 -2.36 -4.12
C LEU A 154 -11.74 -3.61 -3.48
N GLY A 155 -12.57 -4.61 -3.17
CA GLY A 155 -12.15 -5.88 -2.58
C GLY A 155 -12.97 -6.29 -1.36
N LYS A 156 -12.41 -7.20 -0.55
CA LYS A 156 -13.08 -7.78 0.64
C LYS A 156 -12.28 -7.52 1.90
N SER A 157 -12.98 -7.13 2.96
CA SER A 157 -12.38 -6.96 4.28
C SER A 157 -11.96 -8.29 4.90
N THR A 158 -10.71 -8.34 5.35
CA THR A 158 -10.11 -9.47 6.09
C THR A 158 -10.05 -9.18 7.59
N SER A 159 -10.13 -7.90 7.98
CA SER A 159 -10.23 -7.44 9.37
C SER A 159 -10.98 -6.10 9.46
N ALA A 160 -11.11 -5.54 10.66
CA ALA A 160 -11.76 -4.23 10.87
C ALA A 160 -10.95 -3.03 10.30
N THR A 161 -9.70 -3.26 9.88
CA THR A 161 -8.77 -2.24 9.39
C THR A 161 -8.13 -2.61 8.06
N GLU A 162 -8.49 -3.74 7.46
CA GLU A 162 -7.87 -4.25 6.23
C GLU A 162 -8.90 -4.64 5.18
N ILE A 163 -8.71 -4.14 3.96
CA ILE A 163 -9.32 -4.66 2.74
C ILE A 163 -8.21 -5.32 1.91
N LEU A 164 -8.38 -6.60 1.60
CA LEU A 164 -7.62 -7.23 0.53
C LEU A 164 -8.20 -6.73 -0.80
N THR A 165 -7.44 -5.86 -1.46
CA THR A 165 -7.96 -5.19 -2.65
C THR A 165 -8.00 -6.12 -3.86
N THR A 166 -8.88 -5.79 -4.81
CA THR A 166 -8.99 -6.45 -6.11
C THR A 166 -8.92 -5.39 -7.22
N ASP A 167 -8.28 -5.72 -8.34
CA ASP A 167 -8.29 -4.88 -9.56
C ASP A 167 -9.52 -5.19 -10.44
N ASP A 168 -10.70 -5.24 -9.81
CA ASP A 168 -11.94 -5.39 -10.56
C ASP A 168 -12.21 -4.09 -11.34
N GLY A 169 -12.56 -4.23 -12.62
CA GLY A 169 -12.98 -3.09 -13.45
C GLY A 169 -14.18 -2.36 -12.83
N TYR A 170 -14.34 -1.09 -13.21
CA TYR A 170 -15.46 -0.27 -12.73
C TYR A 170 -16.56 -0.12 -13.80
N VAL A 171 -17.77 0.17 -13.34
CA VAL A 171 -18.92 0.50 -14.19
C VAL A 171 -19.36 1.92 -13.89
N VAL A 172 -19.65 2.69 -14.95
CA VAL A 172 -20.32 3.98 -14.83
C VAL A 172 -21.81 3.76 -14.96
N LEU A 173 -22.57 4.21 -13.96
CA LEU A 173 -24.01 4.00 -13.82
C LEU A 173 -24.85 5.12 -14.44
#